data_AF-A9UAL3-F1
#
_entry.id   AF-A9UAL3-F1
#
_cell.length_a   1.000
_cell.length_b   1.000
_cell.length_c   1.000
_cell.angle_alpha   90.00
_cell.angle_beta   90.00
_cell.angle_gamma   90.00
#
_symmetry.space_group_name_H-M   'P 1'
#
loop_
_entity.id
_entity.type
_entity.pdbx_description
1 polymer ?
#
loop_
_entity_poly.entity_id
_entity_poly.type
_entity_poly.pdbx_seq_one_letter_code
_entity_poly.pdbx_strand_id
1 'polypeptide(L)'
;HANTASAFFFLVYIHIGRGLYYGSYKTPRRLTWTIGTIIFILMMATAFLGYVLPYGQMSLWGATVITNLMSAIPWIGQDIVEFIWGGFSVNNATLNRFFSLHFLLPFILAALALMHLIA
;
A
#
# COMPACT_ATOMS: atom_id res chain seq x y z
N HIS A 1 -2.61 16.07 6.49
CA HIS A 1 -2.14 14.87 5.76
C HIS A 1 -2.14 13.63 6.65
N ALA A 2 -1.38 13.59 7.76
CA ALA A 2 -1.29 12.40 8.64
C ALA A 2 -2.66 11.90 9.14
N ASN A 3 -3.46 12.76 9.78
CA ASN A 3 -4.79 12.37 10.28
C ASN A 3 -5.76 11.98 9.16
N THR A 4 -5.60 12.56 7.97
CA THR A 4 -6.41 12.22 6.79
C THR A 4 -6.17 10.78 6.34
N ALA A 5 -4.93 10.29 6.42
CA ALA A 5 -4.62 8.89 6.12
C ALA A 5 -5.35 7.95 7.08
N SER A 6 -5.35 8.24 8.39
CA SER A 6 -6.09 7.45 9.38
C SER A 6 -7.60 7.47 9.11
N ALA A 7 -8.17 8.63 8.82
CA ALA A 7 -9.58 8.75 8.45
C ALA A 7 -9.91 7.96 7.17
N PHE A 8 -9.00 7.93 6.19
CA PHE A 8 -9.21 7.20 4.95
C PHE A 8 -9.31 5.68 5.20
N PHE A 9 -8.41 5.09 5.99
CA PHE A 9 -8.52 3.67 6.37
C PHE A 9 -9.78 3.38 7.19
N PHE A 10 -10.13 4.26 8.13
CA PHE A 10 -11.35 4.11 8.92
C PHE A 10 -12.60 4.02 8.02
N LEU A 11 -12.73 4.92 7.06
CA LEU A 11 -13.85 4.92 6.11
C LEU A 11 -13.83 3.68 5.20
N VAL A 12 -12.66 3.23 4.75
CA VAL A 12 -12.53 2.01 3.94
C VAL A 12 -12.88 0.76 4.74
N TYR A 13 -12.53 0.66 6.02
CA TYR A 13 -12.95 -0.46 6.85
C TYR A 13 -14.46 -0.51 7.02
N ILE A 14 -15.11 0.63 7.23
CA ILE A 14 -16.58 0.70 7.25
C ILE A 14 -17.17 0.30 5.88
N HIS A 15 -16.57 0.77 4.79
CA HIS A 15 -16.99 0.45 3.43
C HIS A 15 -16.91 -1.06 3.13
N ILE A 16 -15.79 -1.69 3.51
CA ILE A 16 -15.59 -3.15 3.41
C ILE A 16 -16.61 -3.88 4.30
N GLY A 17 -16.77 -3.46 5.55
CA GLY A 17 -17.72 -4.06 6.50
C GLY A 17 -19.17 -4.03 5.98
N ARG A 18 -19.59 -2.90 5.42
CA ARG A 18 -20.87 -2.76 4.72
C ARG A 18 -20.98 -3.73 3.54
N GLY A 19 -19.91 -3.85 2.75
CA GLY A 19 -19.86 -4.78 1.62
C GLY A 19 -20.03 -6.25 2.02
N LEU A 20 -19.39 -6.65 3.13
CA LEU A 20 -19.53 -7.99 3.70
C LEU A 20 -20.95 -8.22 4.24
N TYR A 21 -21.49 -7.28 5.02
CA TYR A 21 -22.81 -7.39 5.66
C TYR A 21 -23.93 -7.56 4.63
N TYR A 22 -23.93 -6.77 3.55
CA TYR A 22 -24.97 -6.83 2.50
C TYR A 22 -24.65 -7.81 1.37
N GLY A 23 -23.56 -8.58 1.45
CA GLY A 23 -23.16 -9.50 0.37
C GLY A 23 -22.85 -8.80 -0.95
N SER A 24 -22.32 -7.57 -0.91
CA SER A 24 -22.02 -6.76 -2.11
C SER A 24 -20.91 -7.35 -2.98
N TYR A 25 -20.21 -8.38 -2.49
CA TYR A 25 -19.19 -9.14 -3.23
C TYR A 25 -19.75 -10.28 -4.08
N LYS A 26 -21.04 -10.59 -3.97
CA LYS A 26 -21.69 -11.67 -4.73
C LYS A 26 -21.99 -11.24 -6.17
N THR A 27 -22.19 -12.23 -7.04
CA THR A 27 -22.68 -12.02 -8.41
C THR A 27 -23.93 -11.11 -8.42
N PRO A 28 -24.02 -10.11 -9.31
CA PRO A 28 -23.12 -9.79 -10.43
C PRO A 28 -21.91 -8.88 -10.09
N ARG A 29 -21.77 -8.40 -8.85
CA ARG A 29 -20.79 -7.37 -8.42
C ARG A 29 -19.38 -7.89 -8.08
N ARG A 30 -18.99 -9.04 -8.62
CA ARG A 30 -17.69 -9.65 -8.31
C ARG A 30 -16.53 -8.79 -8.79
N LEU A 31 -16.65 -8.19 -9.98
CA LEU A 31 -15.60 -7.34 -10.55
C LEU A 31 -15.36 -6.09 -9.70
N THR A 32 -16.43 -5.40 -9.28
CA THR A 32 -16.37 -4.26 -8.36
C THR A 32 -15.59 -4.64 -7.08
N TRP A 33 -15.90 -5.79 -6.48
CA TRP A 33 -15.23 -6.28 -5.27
C TRP A 33 -13.74 -6.58 -5.49
N THR A 34 -13.39 -7.23 -6.59
CA THR A 34 -11.99 -7.52 -6.95
C THR A 34 -11.20 -6.23 -7.13
N ILE A 35 -11.73 -5.24 -7.85
CA ILE A 35 -11.09 -3.92 -8.01
C ILE A 35 -10.95 -3.24 -6.64
N GLY A 36 -11.98 -3.30 -5.79
CA GLY A 36 -11.94 -2.74 -4.43
C GLY A 36 -10.84 -3.36 -3.56
N THR A 37 -10.59 -4.66 -3.71
CA THR A 37 -9.49 -5.36 -3.01
C THR A 37 -8.12 -4.90 -3.51
N ILE A 38 -7.96 -4.71 -4.83
CA ILE A 38 -6.74 -4.17 -5.42
C ILE A 38 -6.47 -2.74 -4.92
N ILE A 39 -7.51 -1.89 -4.89
CA ILE A 39 -7.44 -0.54 -4.32
C ILE A 39 -6.96 -0.61 -2.86
N PHE A 40 -7.53 -1.50 -2.05
CA PHE A 40 -7.17 -1.63 -0.65
C PHE A 40 -5.69 -1.98 -0.45
N ILE A 41 -5.15 -2.94 -1.23
CA ILE A 41 -3.73 -3.30 -1.19
C ILE A 41 -2.85 -2.11 -1.58
N LEU A 42 -3.22 -1.40 -2.65
CA LEU A 42 -2.44 -0.26 -3.13
C LEU A 42 -2.50 0.94 -2.17
N MET A 43 -3.62 1.12 -1.46
CA MET A 43 -3.74 2.10 -0.38
C MET A 43 -2.80 1.80 0.79
N MET A 44 -2.70 0.53 1.22
CA MET A 44 -1.75 0.11 2.25
C MET A 44 -0.31 0.40 1.85
N ALA A 45 0.06 0.04 0.60
CA ALA A 45 1.39 0.34 0.07
C ALA A 45 1.66 1.86 0.04
N THR A 46 0.72 2.65 -0.47
CA THR A 46 0.86 4.12 -0.56
C THR A 46 1.04 4.75 0.82
N ALA A 47 0.23 4.33 1.81
CA ALA A 47 0.32 4.86 3.16
C ALA A 47 1.62 4.46 3.88
N PHE A 48 2.06 3.21 3.70
CA PHE A 48 3.35 2.76 4.21
C PHE A 48 4.50 3.61 3.65
N LEU A 49 4.57 3.78 2.31
CA LEU A 49 5.61 4.59 1.69
C LEU A 49 5.61 6.02 2.25
N GLY A 50 4.43 6.62 2.41
CA GLY A 50 4.28 7.97 2.99
C GLY A 50 4.70 8.06 4.45
N TYR A 51 4.45 7.01 5.23
CA TYR A 51 4.85 6.92 6.64
C TYR A 51 6.37 6.84 6.82
N VAL A 52 7.10 6.36 5.81
CA VAL A 52 8.56 6.27 5.84
C VAL A 52 9.24 7.62 5.61
N LEU A 53 8.60 8.55 4.88
CA LEU A 53 9.20 9.82 4.43
C LEU A 53 9.63 10.79 5.55
N PRO A 54 8.93 10.92 6.69
CA PRO A 54 9.40 11.75 7.80
C PRO A 54 10.71 11.25 8.44
N TYR A 55 11.10 10.01 8.15
CA TYR A 55 12.36 9.39 8.59
C TYR A 55 12.62 9.45 10.11
N GLY A 56 11.56 9.35 10.91
CA GLY A 56 11.67 9.17 12.37
C GLY A 56 12.04 7.73 12.74
N GLN A 57 12.20 7.46 14.05
CA GLN A 57 12.55 6.12 14.56
C GLN A 57 11.58 5.03 14.07
N MET A 58 10.28 5.26 14.22
CA MET A 58 9.26 4.29 13.76
C MET A 58 9.21 4.18 12.24
N SER A 59 9.51 5.25 11.49
CA SER A 59 9.61 5.22 10.03
C SER A 59 10.77 4.34 9.57
N LEU A 60 11.96 4.51 10.17
CA LEU A 60 13.16 3.73 9.85
C LEU A 60 12.94 2.24 10.16
N TRP A 61 12.55 1.92 11.40
CA TRP A 61 12.36 0.53 11.80
C TRP A 61 11.17 -0.12 11.11
N GLY A 62 10.09 0.64 10.87
CA GLY A 62 8.95 0.19 10.08
C GLY A 62 9.35 -0.17 8.64
N ALA A 63 10.16 0.67 7.99
CA ALA A 63 10.70 0.37 6.67
C ALA A 63 11.51 -0.93 6.68
N THR A 64 12.47 -1.03 7.60
CA THR A 64 13.35 -2.20 7.74
C THR A 64 12.54 -3.49 7.94
N VAL A 65 11.56 -3.51 8.85
CA VAL A 65 10.77 -4.71 9.14
C VAL A 65 9.91 -5.10 7.94
N ILE A 66 9.16 -4.15 7.35
CA ILE A 66 8.20 -4.46 6.29
C ILE A 66 8.91 -4.93 5.01
N THR A 67 9.99 -4.27 4.60
CA THR A 67 10.74 -4.72 3.41
C THR A 67 11.45 -6.05 3.64
N ASN A 68 11.92 -6.31 4.87
CA ASN A 68 12.57 -7.59 5.20
C ASN A 68 11.61 -8.79 5.15
N LEU A 69 10.29 -8.59 5.10
CA LEU A 69 9.36 -9.69 4.82
C LEU A 69 9.69 -10.39 3.49
N MET A 70 10.26 -9.65 2.52
CA MET A 70 10.67 -10.22 1.23
C MET A 70 11.85 -11.18 1.34
N SER A 71 12.67 -11.06 2.39
CA SER A 71 13.79 -11.98 2.62
C SER A 71 13.36 -13.42 2.87
N ALA A 72 12.09 -13.64 3.24
CA ALA A 72 11.53 -14.96 3.45
C ALA A 72 11.26 -15.72 2.13
N ILE A 73 11.36 -15.08 0.97
CA ILE A 73 11.22 -15.75 -0.33
C ILE A 73 12.46 -16.60 -0.60
N PRO A 74 12.30 -17.93 -0.84
CA PRO A 74 13.43 -18.81 -1.13
C PRO A 74 14.23 -18.34 -2.35
N TRP A 75 15.55 -18.52 -2.28
CA TRP A 75 16.53 -18.25 -3.34
C TRP A 75 16.75 -16.78 -3.72
N ILE A 76 15.70 -15.96 -3.83
CA ILE A 76 15.77 -14.59 -4.36
C ILE A 76 15.41 -13.51 -3.33
N GLY A 77 15.05 -13.88 -2.10
CA GLY A 77 14.52 -12.94 -1.11
C GLY A 77 15.50 -11.82 -0.73
N GLN A 78 16.78 -12.15 -0.52
CA GLN A 78 17.80 -11.15 -0.18
C GLN A 78 18.05 -10.18 -1.34
N ASP A 79 18.14 -10.70 -2.57
CA ASP A 79 18.30 -9.86 -3.77
C ASP A 79 17.15 -8.85 -3.93
N ILE A 80 15.92 -9.27 -3.62
CA ILE A 80 14.74 -8.38 -3.65
C ILE A 80 14.86 -7.29 -2.57
N VAL A 81 15.29 -7.63 -1.35
CA VAL A 81 15.45 -6.67 -0.25
C VAL A 81 16.50 -5.62 -0.61
N GLU A 82 17.69 -6.04 -1.04
CA GLU A 82 18.76 -5.13 -1.44
C GLU A 82 18.37 -4.29 -2.66
N PHE A 83 17.62 -4.88 -3.61
CA PHE A 83 17.05 -4.15 -4.72
C PHE A 83 16.08 -3.07 -4.26
N ILE A 84 15.19 -3.35 -3.30
CA ILE A 84 14.24 -2.36 -2.77
C ILE A 84 15.00 -1.21 -2.08
N TRP A 85 15.98 -1.56 -1.23
CA TRP A 85 16.76 -0.57 -0.48
C TRP A 85 17.69 0.27 -1.34
N GLY A 86 18.23 -0.30 -2.42
CA GLY A 86 19.31 0.32 -3.19
C GLY A 86 20.63 0.32 -2.41
N GLY A 87 20.86 -0.70 -1.59
CA GLY A 87 22.03 -0.85 -0.72
C GLY A 87 21.80 -1.92 0.37
N PHE A 88 22.70 -1.99 1.34
CA PHE A 88 22.69 -3.00 2.41
C PHE A 88 21.73 -2.70 3.58
N SER A 89 21.13 -1.52 3.60
CA SER A 89 20.18 -1.10 4.63
C SER A 89 19.28 0.03 4.12
N VAL A 90 18.19 0.29 4.84
CA VAL A 90 17.34 1.45 4.59
C VAL A 90 18.18 2.73 4.72
N ASN A 91 18.27 3.49 3.63
CA ASN A 91 19.11 4.69 3.55
C ASN A 91 18.48 5.75 2.62
N ASN A 92 19.26 6.78 2.25
CA ASN A 92 18.80 7.85 1.37
C ASN A 92 18.35 7.37 -0.03
N ALA A 93 18.96 6.32 -0.59
CA ALA A 93 18.52 5.75 -1.86
C ALA A 93 17.11 5.15 -1.74
N THR A 94 16.83 4.47 -0.62
CA THR A 94 15.50 3.94 -0.30
C THR A 94 14.48 5.06 -0.22
N LEU A 95 14.78 6.14 0.52
CA LEU A 95 13.86 7.27 0.70
C LEU A 95 13.50 7.97 -0.62
N ASN A 96 14.48 8.22 -1.48
CA ASN A 96 14.21 8.89 -2.77
C ASN A 96 13.29 8.06 -3.67
N ARG A 97 13.46 6.74 -3.66
CA ARG A 97 12.59 5.81 -4.40
C ARG A 97 11.19 5.75 -3.79
N PHE A 98 11.11 5.68 -2.45
CA PHE A 98 9.84 5.65 -1.75
C PHE A 98 9.05 6.95 -1.93
N PHE A 99 9.72 8.10 -1.96
CA PHE A 99 9.09 9.37 -2.29
C PHE A 99 8.48 9.35 -3.69
N SER A 100 9.26 8.93 -4.69
CA SER A 100 8.80 8.86 -6.08
C SER A 100 7.59 7.93 -6.23
N LEU A 101 7.63 6.76 -5.58
CA LEU A 101 6.52 5.81 -5.58
C LEU A 101 5.31 6.36 -4.82
N HIS A 102 5.50 6.93 -3.62
CA HIS A 102 4.41 7.52 -2.84
C HIS A 102 3.70 8.65 -3.59
N PHE A 103 4.42 9.39 -4.43
CA PHE A 103 3.84 10.41 -5.30
C PHE A 103 3.05 9.81 -6.47
N LEU A 104 3.57 8.74 -7.10
CA LEU A 104 2.94 8.10 -8.26
C LEU A 104 1.66 7.33 -7.92
N LEU A 105 1.68 6.52 -6.86
CA LEU A 105 0.61 5.58 -6.55
C LEU A 105 -0.79 6.23 -6.33
N PRO A 106 -0.93 7.42 -5.74
CA PRO A 106 -2.21 8.14 -5.67
C PRO A 106 -2.89 8.36 -7.03
N PHE A 107 -2.14 8.57 -8.11
CA PHE A 107 -2.71 8.71 -9.46
C PHE A 107 -3.23 7.38 -10.01
N ILE A 108 -2.52 6.28 -9.71
CA ILE A 108 -2.98 4.93 -10.03
C ILE A 108 -4.26 4.60 -9.23
N LEU A 109 -4.31 4.99 -7.95
CA LEU A 109 -5.51 4.86 -7.11
C LEU A 109 -6.70 5.64 -7.68
N ALA A 110 -6.48 6.85 -8.19
CA ALA A 110 -7.54 7.63 -8.84
C ALA A 110 -8.09 6.91 -10.08
N ALA A 111 -7.22 6.34 -10.93
CA ALA A 111 -7.63 5.56 -12.08
C ALA A 111 -8.38 4.27 -11.68
N LEU A 112 -7.91 3.57 -10.64
CA LEU A 112 -8.59 2.40 -10.09
C LEU A 112 -9.96 2.75 -9.51
N ALA A 113 -10.10 3.90 -8.84
CA ALA A 113 -11.38 4.37 -8.33
C ALA A 113 -12.39 4.62 -9.45
N LEU A 114 -11.96 5.19 -10.59
CA LEU A 114 -12.82 5.32 -11.77
C LEU A 114 -13.25 3.95 -12.30
N MET A 115 -12.32 3.00 -12.42
CA MET A 115 -12.66 1.63 -12.83
C MET A 115 -13.62 0.95 -11.84
N HIS A 116 -13.46 1.19 -10.54
CA HIS A 116 -14.33 0.67 -9.50
C HIS A 116 -15.76 1.22 -9.58
N LEU A 117 -15.92 2.47 -10.01
CA LEU A 117 -17.24 3.09 -10.22
C LEU A 117 -17.96 2.56 -11.48
N ILE A 118 -17.19 2.13 -12.49
CA ILE A 118 -17.72 1.61 -13.76
C ILE A 118 -18.11 0.12 -13.66
N ALA A 119 -17.39 -0.65 -12.83
CA ALA A 119 -17.54 -2.10 -12.69
C ALA A 119 -18.77 -2.54 -11.89
#